data_AF-A0A3C0EFF2-F1
#
_entry.id   AF-A0A3C0EFF2-F1
#
_cell.length_a   1.000
_cell.length_b   1.000
_cell.length_c   1.000
_cell.angle_alpha   90.00
_cell.angle_beta   90.00
_cell.angle_gamma   90.00
#
_symmetry.space_group_name_H-M   'P 1'
#
loop_
_entity.id
_entity.type
_entity.pdbx_description
1 polymer ?
#
loop_
_entity_poly.entity_id
_entity_poly.type
_entity_poly.pdbx_seq_one_letter_code
_entity_poly.pdbx_strand_id
1 'polypeptide(L)'
;GADNVNLLAMAEGAGYAKSYEFNALEELLIGLEEVMEQPGPVFVLVKVFRDGDFLPFPERPMAEGWDAVRQTLMATQNQTER
;
A
#
# COMPACT_ATOMS: atom_id res chain seq x y z
N GLY A 1 -13.18 15.32 0.37
CA GLY A 1 -12.39 14.27 1.04
C GLY A 1 -12.44 13.01 0.22
N ALA A 2 -11.47 12.11 0.39
CA ALA A 2 -11.39 10.83 -0.33
C ALA A 2 -12.65 9.95 -0.18
N ASP A 3 -13.49 10.21 0.84
CA ASP A 3 -14.73 9.49 1.13
C ASP A 3 -15.85 9.65 0.08
N ASN A 4 -15.71 10.59 -0.86
CA ASN A 4 -16.72 10.81 -1.91
C ASN A 4 -16.42 10.06 -3.22
N VAL A 5 -15.33 9.27 -3.28
CA VAL A 5 -14.91 8.59 -4.50
C VAL A 5 -15.13 7.09 -4.37
N ASN A 6 -16.06 6.55 -5.17
CA ASN A 6 -16.28 5.11 -5.26
C ASN A 6 -15.25 4.49 -6.24
N LEU A 7 -14.12 4.04 -5.69
CA LEU A 7 -13.02 3.45 -6.47
C LEU A 7 -13.41 2.12 -7.15
N LEU A 8 -14.34 1.36 -6.57
CA LEU A 8 -14.84 0.12 -7.18
C LEU A 8 -15.61 0.43 -8.47
N ALA A 9 -16.52 1.40 -8.43
CA ALA A 9 -17.29 1.83 -9.60
C ALA A 9 -16.37 2.38 -10.72
N MET A 10 -15.26 3.04 -10.34
CA MET A 10 -14.26 3.49 -11.32
C MET A 10 -13.53 2.31 -11.96
N ALA A 11 -13.16 1.28 -11.19
CA ALA A 11 -12.50 0.09 -11.72
C ALA A 11 -13.41 -0.68 -12.69
N GLU A 12 -14.70 -0.83 -12.35
CA GLU A 12 -15.70 -1.42 -13.24
C GLU A 12 -15.81 -0.63 -14.55
N GLY A 13 -15.87 0.71 -14.47
CA GLY A 13 -15.92 1.59 -15.64
C GLY A 13 -14.64 1.61 -16.48
N ALA A 14 -13.49 1.27 -15.88
CA ALA A 14 -12.18 1.25 -16.54
C ALA A 14 -11.88 -0.10 -17.26
N GLY A 15 -12.78 -1.08 -17.16
CA GLY A 15 -12.62 -2.37 -17.84
C GLY A 15 -11.78 -3.39 -17.08
N TYR A 16 -11.65 -3.26 -15.76
CA TYR A 16 -11.12 -4.36 -14.94
C TYR A 16 -12.06 -5.56 -14.99
N ALA A 17 -11.49 -6.76 -15.06
CA ALA A 17 -12.25 -8.00 -15.20
C ALA A 17 -13.05 -8.32 -13.93
N LYS A 18 -12.49 -7.98 -12.76
CA LYS A 18 -13.13 -8.10 -11.44
C LYS A 18 -12.59 -7.02 -10.49
N SER A 19 -13.41 -6.70 -9.49
CA SER A 19 -13.10 -5.79 -8.40
C SER A 19 -13.35 -6.50 -7.05
N TYR A 20 -12.44 -6.32 -6.10
CA TYR A 20 -12.55 -6.84 -4.73
C TYR A 20 -12.30 -5.70 -3.73
N GLU A 21 -13.00 -5.74 -2.60
CA GLU A 21 -12.81 -4.84 -1.47
C GLU A 21 -12.56 -5.65 -0.20
N PHE A 22 -11.47 -5.34 0.49
CA PHE A 22 -11.11 -5.94 1.77
C PHE A 22 -11.02 -4.84 2.83
N ASN A 23 -11.76 -5.03 3.94
CA ASN A 23 -11.81 -4.08 5.05
C ASN A 23 -11.03 -4.56 6.28
N ALA A 24 -10.64 -5.84 6.30
CA ALA A 24 -9.81 -6.46 7.31
C ALA A 24 -8.67 -7.25 6.67
N LEU A 25 -7.54 -7.37 7.38
CA LEU A 25 -6.37 -8.08 6.88
C LEU A 25 -6.63 -9.59 6.78
N GLU A 26 -7.44 -10.13 7.68
CA GLU A 26 -7.85 -11.52 7.72
C GLU A 26 -8.68 -11.90 6.48
N GLU A 27 -9.60 -11.02 6.07
CA GLU A 27 -10.41 -11.22 4.85
C GLU A 27 -9.52 -11.22 3.60
N LEU A 28 -8.55 -10.31 3.54
CA LEU A 28 -7.55 -10.28 2.46
C LEU A 28 -6.75 -11.58 2.43
N LEU A 29 -6.26 -12.05 3.57
CA LEU A 29 -5.43 -13.26 3.65
C LEU A 29 -6.17 -14.49 3.13
N ILE A 30 -7.46 -14.62 3.46
CA ILE A 30 -8.30 -15.74 3.04
C ILE A 30 -8.67 -15.62 1.55
N GLY A 31 -8.97 -14.40 1.07
CA GLY A 31 -9.45 -14.17 -0.30
C GLY A 31 -8.35 -14.01 -1.35
N LEU A 32 -7.09 -13.82 -0.95
CA LEU A 32 -6.01 -13.48 -1.89
C LEU A 32 -5.76 -14.58 -2.93
N GLU A 33 -5.86 -15.85 -2.53
CA GLU A 33 -5.69 -16.98 -3.45
C GLU A 33 -6.72 -16.92 -4.59
N GLU A 34 -8.00 -16.73 -4.26
CA GLU A 34 -9.07 -16.60 -5.24
C GLU A 34 -8.85 -15.41 -6.19
N VAL A 35 -8.36 -14.28 -5.66
CA VAL A 35 -8.03 -13.08 -6.43
C VAL A 35 -6.92 -13.39 -7.44
N MET A 36 -5.90 -14.13 -7.04
CA MET A 36 -4.76 -14.48 -7.90
C MET A 36 -5.12 -15.46 -9.02
N GLU A 37 -6.15 -16.28 -8.83
CA GLU A 37 -6.65 -17.19 -9.86
C GLU A 37 -7.50 -16.50 -10.95
N GLN A 38 -7.92 -15.26 -10.72
CA GLN A 38 -8.79 -14.57 -11.66
C GLN A 38 -8.07 -14.20 -12.95
N PRO A 39 -8.63 -14.54 -14.13
CA PRO A 39 -8.06 -14.14 -15.40
C PRO A 39 -8.30 -12.65 -15.67
N GLY A 40 -7.24 -11.97 -16.13
CA GLY A 40 -7.30 -10.57 -16.56
C GLY A 40 -6.87 -9.57 -15.48
N PRO A 41 -6.94 -8.26 -15.78
CA PRO A 41 -6.61 -7.24 -14.80
C PRO A 41 -7.69 -7.20 -13.72
N VAL A 42 -7.29 -7.43 -12.47
CA VAL A 42 -8.16 -7.38 -11.29
C VAL A 42 -7.83 -6.15 -10.46
N PHE A 43 -8.86 -5.45 -10.02
CA PHE A 43 -8.71 -4.33 -9.09
C PHE A 43 -8.96 -4.82 -7.66
N VAL A 44 -8.07 -4.47 -6.74
CA VAL A 44 -8.18 -4.84 -5.33
C VAL A 44 -8.05 -3.58 -4.48
N LEU A 45 -9.11 -3.23 -3.75
CA LEU A 45 -9.10 -2.17 -2.75
C LEU A 45 -8.87 -2.78 -1.37
N VAL A 46 -7.80 -2.37 -0.70
CA VAL A 46 -7.52 -2.77 0.68
C VAL A 46 -7.58 -1.54 1.57
N LYS A 47 -8.55 -1.51 2.50
CA LYS A 47 -8.61 -0.47 3.52
C LYS A 47 -7.74 -0.88 4.69
N VAL A 48 -6.72 -0.08 4.97
CA VAL A 48 -5.78 -0.31 6.08
C VAL A 48 -5.98 0.78 7.11
N PHE A 49 -6.52 0.40 8.26
CA PHE A 49 -6.55 1.25 9.45
C PHE A 49 -5.24 1.02 10.21
N ARG A 50 -4.55 2.11 10.56
CA ARG A 50 -3.35 2.03 11.40
C ARG A 50 -3.75 2.36 12.83
N ASP A 51 -3.85 1.33 13.65
CA ASP A 51 -4.04 1.48 15.09
C ASP A 51 -2.67 1.73 15.73
N GLY A 52 -2.22 2.98 15.72
CA GLY A 52 -0.94 3.35 16.32
C GLY A 52 -0.69 4.85 16.28
N ASP A 53 0.30 5.28 17.05
CA ASP A 53 0.76 6.67 17.02
C ASP A 53 1.32 6.97 15.62
N PHE A 54 0.68 7.90 14.93
CA PHE A 54 1.29 8.51 13.75
C PHE A 54 2.57 9.19 14.21
N LEU A 55 3.71 8.67 13.78
CA LEU A 55 4.96 9.39 13.97
C LEU A 55 4.79 10.76 13.32
N PRO A 56 5.07 11.86 14.04
CA PRO A 56 5.00 13.17 13.44
C PRO A 56 5.92 13.19 12.23
N PHE A 57 5.48 13.90 11.18
CA PHE A 57 6.38 14.13 10.07
C PHE A 57 7.64 14.81 10.61
N PRO A 58 8.85 14.34 10.28
CA PRO A 58 10.06 14.94 10.82
C PRO A 58 10.12 16.43 10.47
N GLU A 59 10.25 17.28 11.48
CA GLU A 59 10.44 18.73 11.29
C GLU A 59 11.89 19.01 10.85
N ARG A 60 12.19 18.67 9.60
CA ARG A 60 13.49 18.95 8.97
C ARG A 60 13.35 19.34 7.51
N PRO A 61 14.26 20.15 6.96
CA PRO A 61 14.32 20.42 5.53
C PRO A 61 14.41 19.14 4.72
N MET A 62 13.78 19.12 3.55
CA MET A 62 13.73 17.94 2.68
C MET A 62 15.13 17.41 2.33
N ALA A 63 16.10 18.29 2.10
CA ALA A 63 17.48 17.91 1.79
C ALA A 63 18.13 17.06 2.90
N GLU A 64 17.98 17.47 4.16
CA GLU A 64 18.49 16.72 5.31
C GLU A 64 17.76 15.38 5.48
N GLY A 65 16.47 15.34 5.12
CA GLY A 65 15.70 14.10 5.06
C GLY A 65 16.27 13.09 4.07
N TRP A 66 16.61 13.53 2.87
CA TRP A 66 17.22 12.69 1.83
C TRP A 66 18.60 12.19 2.22
N ASP A 67 19.42 13.03 2.84
CA ASP A 67 20.75 12.63 3.29
C ASP A 67 20.66 11.55 4.38
N ALA A 68 19.72 11.68 5.32
CA ALA A 68 19.48 10.66 6.34
C ALA A 68 19.06 9.33 5.73
N VAL A 69 18.12 9.32 4.78
CA VAL A 69 17.69 8.09 4.09
C VAL A 69 18.88 7.45 3.35
N ARG A 70 19.68 8.25 2.63
CA ARG A 70 20.86 7.74 1.91
C ARG A 70 21.83 7.05 2.84
N GLN A 71 22.14 7.67 3.99
CA GLN A 71 23.05 7.09 4.99
C GLN A 71 22.51 5.77 5.56
N THR A 72 21.21 5.71 5.89
CA THR A 72 20.58 4.49 6.39
C THR A 72 20.67 3.35 5.37
N LEU A 73 20.32 3.61 4.10
CA LEU A 73 20.37 2.59 3.05
C LEU A 73 21.80 2.07 2.82
N MET A 74 22.80 2.95 2.82
CA MET A 74 24.21 2.56 2.69
C MET A 74 24.69 1.71 3.89
N ALA A 75 24.27 2.06 5.10
CA ALA A 75 24.59 1.29 6.29
C ALA A 75 23.95 -0.12 6.27
N THR A 76 22.71 -0.24 5.80
CA THR A 76 22.01 -1.53 5.65
C THR A 76 22.64 -2.41 4.57
N GLN A 77 23.10 -1.85 3.46
CA GLN A 77 23.81 -2.59 2.41
C GLN A 77 25.11 -3.21 2.93
N ASN A 78 25.92 -2.43 3.67
CA ASN A 78 27.16 -2.90 4.26
C ASN A 78 26.99 -4.00 5.33
N GLN A 79 25.80 -4.12 5.92
CA GLN A 79 25.45 -5.19 6.87
C GLN A 79 24.98 -6.47 6.18
N THR A 80 24.47 -6.38 4.95
CA THR A 80 23.98 -7.52 4.17
C THR A 80 25.12 -8.23 3.42
N GLU A 81 26.24 -7.54 3.19
CA GLU A 81 27.44 -8.05 2.52
C GLU A 81 28.50 -8.64 3.50
N ARG A 82 28.13 -8.87 4.77
CA ARG A 82 28.94 -9.58 5.77
C ARG A 82 28.28 -10.88 6.19
#